data_AF-A0A022QI26-F1
#
_entry.id   AF-A0A022QI26-F1
#
_cell.length_a   1.000
_cell.length_b   1.000
_cell.length_c   1.000
_cell.angle_alpha   90.00
_cell.angle_beta   90.00
_cell.angle_gamma   90.00
#
_symmetry.space_group_name_H-M   'P 1'
#
loop_
_entity.id
_entity.type
_entity.pdbx_description
1 polymer ?
#
loop_
_entity_poly.entity_id
_entity_poly.type
_entity_poly.pdbx_seq_one_letter_code
_entity_poly.pdbx_strand_id
1 'polypeptide(L)'
;MEGLCYIFVFCMLVGSAAAVQDLHWRPATATWYGSPEGDGSDGGACGYGSLVDVKPFRARVGAVSPVLFKGGEGCGACYKVRCLDRSICSRRAVTVIITDECPGGYCSNGRTHFDLSGAAFGRMAVAGGGGQLRNRGELSVIYRRTACKYPGKNIAFHVNEGSTDYWLSLLVEFEDGDGDLGSMHIREVIYTPHTFFFLFFFFFNFAFIF
;
A
#
# COMPACT_ATOMS: atom_id res chain seq x y z
N MET A 1 -34.70 -44.41 -21.69
CA MET A 1 -35.31 -43.15 -21.24
C MET A 1 -34.18 -42.29 -20.70
N GLU A 2 -33.81 -41.35 -21.57
CA GLU A 2 -32.74 -40.35 -21.54
C GLU A 2 -32.43 -39.75 -20.15
N GLY A 3 -31.14 -39.77 -19.78
CA GLY A 3 -30.61 -39.11 -18.59
C GLY A 3 -30.31 -37.64 -18.86
N LEU A 4 -30.93 -36.74 -18.08
CA LEU A 4 -30.65 -35.31 -18.10
C LEU A 4 -29.48 -35.01 -17.15
N CYS A 5 -28.27 -34.99 -17.70
CA CYS A 5 -27.10 -34.42 -17.05
C CYS A 5 -27.21 -32.89 -17.14
N TYR A 6 -27.67 -32.25 -16.06
CA TYR A 6 -27.67 -30.80 -15.93
C TYR A 6 -26.23 -30.32 -15.74
N ILE A 7 -25.57 -29.98 -16.84
CA ILE A 7 -24.31 -29.24 -16.81
C ILE A 7 -24.63 -27.83 -16.34
N PHE A 8 -24.47 -27.57 -15.04
CA PHE A 8 -24.37 -26.21 -14.51
C PHE A 8 -23.04 -25.62 -15.01
N VAL A 9 -23.08 -24.93 -16.15
CA VAL A 9 -21.99 -24.04 -16.55
C VAL A 9 -22.01 -22.86 -15.57
N PHE A 10 -21.23 -22.97 -14.50
CA PHE A 10 -20.89 -21.82 -13.67
C PHE A 10 -20.03 -20.91 -14.55
N CYS A 11 -20.66 -19.95 -15.21
CA CYS A 11 -19.96 -18.88 -15.91
C CYS A 11 -19.19 -18.11 -14.83
N MET A 12 -17.92 -18.49 -14.64
CA MET A 12 -16.95 -17.70 -13.91
C MET A 12 -16.82 -16.40 -14.72
N LEU A 13 -17.67 -15.42 -14.40
CA LEU A 13 -17.37 -14.03 -14.68
C LEU A 13 -16.12 -13.73 -13.87
N VAL A 14 -14.96 -13.98 -14.47
CA VAL A 14 -13.69 -13.41 -14.04
C VAL A 14 -13.86 -11.92 -14.30
N GLY A 15 -14.50 -11.23 -13.35
CA GLY A 15 -14.48 -9.79 -13.28
C GLY A 15 -13.02 -9.42 -13.21
N SER A 16 -12.46 -8.94 -14.31
CA SER A 16 -11.14 -8.32 -14.29
C SER A 16 -11.29 -7.17 -13.31
N ALA A 17 -10.63 -7.23 -12.15
CA ALA A 17 -10.48 -6.08 -11.29
C ALA A 17 -9.79 -5.02 -12.15
N ALA A 18 -10.58 -4.07 -12.66
CA ALA A 18 -10.04 -2.95 -13.40
C ALA A 18 -9.22 -2.19 -12.38
N ALA A 19 -7.90 -2.36 -12.45
CA ALA A 19 -6.95 -1.68 -11.58
C ALA A 19 -7.35 -0.21 -11.48
N VAL A 20 -7.52 0.31 -10.27
CA VAL A 20 -7.95 1.69 -10.03
C VAL A 20 -6.87 2.63 -10.60
N GLN A 21 -7.01 2.98 -11.87
CA GLN A 21 -6.30 4.09 -12.50
C GLN A 21 -7.16 5.33 -12.22
N ASP A 22 -7.03 5.89 -11.00
CA ASP A 22 -7.57 7.23 -10.77
C ASP A 22 -6.78 8.19 -11.68
N LEU A 23 -7.43 8.68 -12.73
CA LEU A 23 -6.84 9.64 -13.65
C LEU A 23 -6.86 11.06 -13.07
N HIS A 24 -7.69 11.30 -12.04
CA HIS A 24 -7.90 12.60 -11.46
C HIS A 24 -6.84 12.93 -10.40
N TRP A 25 -6.18 14.06 -10.59
CA TRP A 25 -5.22 14.58 -9.62
C TRP A 25 -5.93 15.43 -8.57
N ARG A 26 -5.62 15.18 -7.31
CA ARG A 26 -6.18 15.89 -6.15
C ARG A 26 -5.09 16.70 -5.44
N PRO A 27 -5.41 17.87 -4.88
CA PRO A 27 -4.46 18.64 -4.11
C PRO A 27 -4.16 17.97 -2.76
N ALA A 28 -2.92 18.10 -2.30
CA ALA A 28 -2.47 17.73 -0.96
C ALA A 28 -1.27 18.58 -0.56
N THR A 29 -0.78 18.42 0.67
CA THR A 29 0.57 18.88 1.03
C THR A 29 1.46 17.69 1.37
N ALA A 30 2.77 17.92 1.33
CA ALA A 30 3.75 16.92 1.69
C ALA A 30 4.90 17.49 2.51
N THR A 31 5.33 16.74 3.52
CA THR A 31 6.60 16.89 4.23
C THR A 31 7.44 15.63 4.04
N TRP A 32 8.55 15.54 4.77
CA TRP A 32 9.36 14.34 4.83
C TRP A 32 9.93 14.10 6.22
N TYR A 33 10.25 12.84 6.49
CA TYR A 33 10.82 12.38 7.75
C TYR A 33 11.97 11.38 7.56
N GLY A 34 12.66 11.08 8.66
CA GLY A 34 13.82 10.18 8.66
C GLY A 34 15.07 10.83 8.07
N SER A 35 15.96 9.99 7.52
CA SER A 35 17.21 10.46 6.92
C SER A 35 16.99 11.07 5.53
N PRO A 36 17.76 12.10 5.10
CA PRO A 36 17.52 12.81 3.83
C PRO A 36 17.49 11.93 2.58
N GLU A 37 18.28 10.86 2.53
CA GLU A 37 18.29 9.87 1.44
C GLU A 37 17.79 8.49 1.91
N GLY A 38 17.14 8.44 3.07
CA GLY A 38 16.67 7.24 3.71
C GLY A 38 15.25 6.85 3.33
N ASP A 39 14.81 5.78 3.98
CA ASP A 39 13.59 5.01 3.82
C ASP A 39 12.46 5.41 4.78
N GLY A 40 12.65 6.47 5.57
CA GLY A 40 11.66 6.89 6.57
C GLY A 40 11.91 6.16 7.89
N SER A 41 11.07 5.18 8.23
CA SER A 41 11.20 4.35 9.43
C SER A 41 10.73 2.92 9.18
N ASP A 42 11.36 1.97 9.87
CA ASP A 42 10.95 0.57 9.99
C ASP A 42 9.86 0.34 11.05
N GLY A 43 9.54 1.35 11.87
CA GLY A 43 8.52 1.28 12.93
C GLY A 43 7.12 1.75 12.51
N GLY A 44 6.82 1.75 11.21
CA GLY A 44 5.57 2.30 10.70
C GLY A 44 4.31 1.52 11.10
N ALA A 45 3.17 2.22 11.16
CA ALA A 45 1.88 1.71 11.60
C ALA A 45 1.34 0.51 10.79
N CYS A 46 1.81 0.31 9.55
CA CYS A 46 1.41 -0.83 8.72
C CYS A 46 2.21 -2.12 9.00
N GLY A 47 3.26 -2.08 9.82
CA GLY A 47 4.00 -3.27 10.23
C GLY A 47 5.00 -3.85 9.21
N TYR A 48 5.27 -3.15 8.09
CA TYR A 48 6.18 -3.63 7.06
C TYR A 48 7.66 -3.75 7.50
N GLY A 49 8.05 -3.17 8.63
CA GLY A 49 9.39 -3.36 9.20
C GLY A 49 10.49 -2.94 8.23
N SER A 50 11.56 -3.72 8.17
CA SER A 50 12.72 -3.50 7.31
C SER A 50 12.44 -3.60 5.80
N LEU A 51 11.22 -3.99 5.39
CA LEU A 51 10.84 -3.99 3.97
C LEU A 51 10.90 -2.60 3.35
N VAL A 52 10.79 -1.54 4.15
CA VAL A 52 10.85 -0.15 3.65
C VAL A 52 12.15 0.17 2.90
N ASP A 53 13.29 -0.44 3.25
CA ASP A 53 14.59 -0.21 2.59
C ASP A 53 14.91 -1.21 1.47
N VAL A 54 14.21 -2.35 1.41
CA VAL A 54 14.50 -3.39 0.41
C VAL A 54 13.59 -3.32 -0.80
N LYS A 55 14.02 -3.91 -1.92
CA LYS A 55 13.14 -4.03 -3.10
C LYS A 55 11.96 -4.95 -2.77
N PRO A 56 10.73 -4.58 -3.15
CA PRO A 56 10.41 -3.53 -4.13
C PRO A 56 10.19 -2.12 -3.56
N PHE A 57 10.11 -1.92 -2.25
CA PHE A 57 9.79 -0.60 -1.67
C PHE A 57 10.96 0.36 -1.86
N ARG A 58 12.13 0.01 -1.31
CA ARG A 58 13.42 0.70 -1.49
C ARG A 58 13.30 2.22 -1.34
N ALA A 59 12.90 2.63 -0.15
CA ALA A 59 12.67 4.00 0.26
C ALA A 59 11.61 4.75 -0.57
N ARG A 60 10.74 4.06 -1.31
CA ARG A 60 9.57 4.66 -2.00
C ARG A 60 8.33 4.58 -1.11
N VAL A 61 8.49 4.97 0.15
CA VAL A 61 7.47 4.81 1.18
C VAL A 61 7.12 6.15 1.82
N GLY A 62 6.03 6.18 2.58
CA GLY A 62 5.67 7.33 3.37
C GLY A 62 4.47 7.06 4.28
N ALA A 63 4.30 7.96 5.23
CA ALA A 63 3.12 8.06 6.06
C ALA A 63 2.08 8.97 5.41
N VAL A 64 0.81 8.75 5.73
CA VAL A 64 -0.28 9.63 5.28
C VAL A 64 -1.18 10.05 6.42
N SER A 65 -1.85 11.18 6.24
CA SER A 65 -2.91 11.64 7.14
C SER A 65 -4.02 10.59 7.32
N PRO A 66 -4.80 10.65 8.42
CA PRO A 66 -5.89 9.71 8.69
C PRO A 66 -6.91 9.59 7.55
N VAL A 67 -7.08 10.65 6.75
CA VAL A 67 -7.96 10.68 5.56
C VAL A 67 -7.60 9.60 4.53
N LEU A 68 -6.31 9.31 4.35
CA LEU A 68 -5.84 8.28 3.42
C LEU A 68 -5.44 7.00 4.14
N PHE A 69 -5.02 7.07 5.41
CA PHE A 69 -4.66 5.89 6.20
C PHE A 69 -5.89 5.04 6.54
N LYS A 70 -7.03 5.69 6.82
CA LYS A 70 -8.33 5.04 7.06
C LYS A 70 -8.28 3.89 8.09
N GLY A 71 -7.59 4.13 9.21
CA GLY A 71 -7.45 3.12 10.26
C GLY A 71 -6.73 1.84 9.82
N GLY A 72 -5.87 1.92 8.80
CA GLY A 72 -5.07 0.81 8.29
C GLY A 72 -5.54 0.26 6.93
N GLU A 73 -6.76 0.57 6.48
CA GLU A 73 -7.22 0.15 5.14
C GLU A 73 -6.35 0.71 4.00
N GLY A 74 -5.67 1.84 4.25
CA GLY A 74 -4.75 2.45 3.30
C GLY A 74 -3.34 1.85 3.28
N CYS A 75 -3.03 0.89 4.15
CA CYS A 75 -1.74 0.20 4.15
C CYS A 75 -1.54 -0.57 2.85
N GLY A 76 -0.34 -0.49 2.27
CA GLY A 76 -0.02 -1.13 1.00
C GLY A 76 -0.47 -0.35 -0.24
N ALA A 77 -1.38 0.63 -0.10
CA ALA A 77 -1.86 1.44 -1.20
C ALA A 77 -0.72 2.24 -1.89
N CYS A 78 -0.81 2.37 -3.22
CA CYS A 78 0.15 3.15 -4.00
C CYS A 78 -0.44 4.46 -4.52
N TYR A 79 0.34 5.53 -4.39
CA TYR A 79 0.00 6.85 -4.91
C TYR A 79 1.10 7.38 -5.81
N LYS A 80 0.71 8.08 -6.88
CA LYS A 80 1.62 8.99 -7.57
C LYS A 80 1.53 10.35 -6.90
N VAL A 81 2.66 10.92 -6.51
CA VAL A 81 2.76 12.25 -5.90
C VAL A 81 3.65 13.12 -6.77
N ARG A 82 3.22 14.36 -7.02
CA ARG A 82 3.93 15.32 -7.86
C ARG A 82 3.94 16.70 -7.22
N CYS A 83 5.13 17.26 -7.04
CA CYS A 83 5.30 18.64 -6.63
C CYS A 83 4.98 19.63 -7.76
N LEU A 84 4.52 20.84 -7.39
CA LEU A 84 4.05 21.87 -8.31
C LEU A 84 5.06 23.01 -8.59
N ASP A 85 6.08 23.20 -7.76
CA ASP A 85 7.06 24.28 -7.93
C ASP A 85 7.96 24.01 -9.14
N ARG A 86 7.74 24.74 -10.24
CA ARG A 86 8.46 24.56 -11.51
C ARG A 86 9.94 24.90 -11.44
N SER A 87 10.39 25.65 -10.43
CA SER A 87 11.80 26.04 -10.29
C SER A 87 12.68 24.86 -9.86
N ILE A 88 12.10 23.86 -9.19
CA ILE A 88 12.85 22.78 -8.55
C ILE A 88 12.24 21.40 -8.75
N CYS A 89 10.94 21.30 -9.03
CA CYS A 89 10.25 20.02 -9.14
C CYS A 89 10.35 19.43 -10.55
N SER A 90 10.60 18.14 -10.58
CA SER A 90 10.57 17.34 -11.80
C SER A 90 9.16 17.31 -12.37
N ARG A 91 9.06 17.13 -13.68
CA ARG A 91 7.76 16.87 -14.34
C ARG A 91 7.20 15.49 -14.00
N ARG A 92 8.03 14.57 -13.54
CA ARG A 92 7.65 13.18 -13.22
C ARG A 92 7.09 13.11 -11.81
N ALA A 93 6.01 12.36 -11.65
CA ALA A 93 5.50 11.98 -10.34
C ALA A 93 6.32 10.81 -9.77
N VAL A 94 6.50 10.80 -8.46
CA VAL A 94 7.06 9.66 -7.73
C VAL A 94 5.93 8.72 -7.32
N THR A 95 6.15 7.41 -7.41
CA THR A 95 5.24 6.43 -6.82
C THR A 95 5.69 6.18 -5.39
N VAL A 96 4.75 6.28 -4.45
CA VAL A 96 4.94 6.06 -3.02
C VAL A 96 3.98 4.97 -2.57
N ILE A 97 4.46 4.09 -1.71
CA ILE A 97 3.72 3.01 -1.06
C ILE A 97 3.43 3.46 0.37
N ILE A 98 2.18 3.33 0.81
CA ILE A 98 1.81 3.75 2.16
C ILE A 98 2.19 2.65 3.15
N THR A 99 3.05 2.98 4.10
CA THR A 99 3.58 2.04 5.09
C THR A 99 3.40 2.52 6.52
N ASP A 100 2.80 3.70 6.71
CA ASP A 100 2.74 4.34 8.01
C ASP A 100 1.58 5.37 8.09
N GLU A 101 1.26 5.80 9.30
CA GLU A 101 0.29 6.84 9.61
C GLU A 101 0.97 8.09 10.16
N CYS A 102 0.52 9.25 9.71
CA CYS A 102 0.86 10.53 10.33
C CYS A 102 -0.41 11.09 10.99
N PRO A 103 -0.63 10.92 12.30
CA PRO A 103 -1.88 11.33 12.94
C PRO A 103 -1.92 12.81 13.37
N GLY A 104 -0.74 13.45 13.48
CA GLY A 104 -0.57 14.76 14.13
C GLY A 104 -0.05 15.88 13.22
N GLY A 105 0.02 17.09 13.75
CA GLY A 105 0.70 18.23 13.13
C GLY A 105 0.17 18.57 11.73
N TYR A 106 1.02 18.45 10.71
CA TYR A 106 0.66 18.74 9.31
C TYR A 106 -0.49 17.87 8.79
N CYS A 107 -0.66 16.69 9.37
CA CYS A 107 -1.63 15.68 8.98
C CYS A 107 -2.97 15.77 9.72
N SER A 108 -3.10 16.71 10.66
CA SER A 108 -4.32 16.92 11.44
C SER A 108 -5.36 17.79 10.70
N ASN A 109 -6.53 17.96 11.32
CA ASN A 109 -7.62 18.83 10.84
C ASN A 109 -8.25 18.41 9.50
N GLY A 110 -8.24 17.11 9.18
CA GLY A 110 -8.85 16.58 7.95
C GLY A 110 -8.12 16.98 6.66
N ARG A 111 -6.89 17.47 6.77
CA ARG A 111 -6.04 17.77 5.60
C ARG A 111 -5.58 16.46 4.96
N THR A 112 -5.58 16.40 3.63
CA THR A 112 -4.84 15.34 2.94
C THR A 112 -3.35 15.68 2.93
N HIS A 113 -2.55 14.87 3.61
CA HIS A 113 -1.12 15.09 3.78
C HIS A 113 -0.32 13.80 3.55
N PHE A 114 0.87 13.95 2.96
CA PHE A 114 1.86 12.90 2.78
C PHE A 114 3.14 13.26 3.53
N ASP A 115 3.53 12.47 4.52
CA ASP A 115 4.83 12.61 5.16
C ASP A 115 5.78 11.54 4.60
N LEU A 116 6.56 11.93 3.59
CA LEU A 116 7.30 11.00 2.74
C LEU A 116 8.65 10.61 3.35
N SER A 117 9.21 9.47 2.96
CA SER A 117 10.63 9.23 3.22
C SER A 117 11.49 10.34 2.58
N GLY A 118 12.63 10.67 3.20
CA GLY A 118 13.55 11.67 2.66
C GLY A 118 13.96 11.40 1.20
N ALA A 119 14.19 10.13 0.84
CA ALA A 119 14.48 9.73 -0.53
C ALA A 119 13.28 9.93 -1.47
N ALA A 120 12.06 9.54 -1.07
CA ALA A 120 10.87 9.71 -1.91
C ALA A 120 10.56 11.19 -2.15
N PHE A 121 10.69 12.02 -1.11
CA PHE A 121 10.52 13.47 -1.21
C PHE A 121 11.54 14.10 -2.14
N GLY A 122 12.83 13.79 -1.94
CA GLY A 122 13.92 14.30 -2.78
C GLY A 122 13.79 13.90 -4.26
N ARG A 123 13.26 12.70 -4.56
CA ARG A 123 13.01 12.22 -5.92
C ARG A 123 11.94 13.00 -6.69
N MET A 124 11.15 13.84 -6.02
CA MET A 124 10.25 14.77 -6.71
C MET A 124 10.98 15.95 -7.35
N ALA A 125 12.22 16.23 -6.95
CA ALA A 125 13.02 17.32 -7.51
C ALA A 125 13.60 16.95 -8.89
N VAL A 126 14.06 17.97 -9.62
CA VAL A 126 14.99 17.78 -10.74
C VAL A 126 16.29 17.13 -10.24
N ALA A 127 17.05 16.50 -11.13
CA ALA A 127 18.30 15.82 -10.77
C ALA A 127 19.25 16.78 -10.01
N GLY A 128 19.74 16.34 -8.85
CA GLY A 128 20.58 17.16 -7.96
C GLY A 128 19.82 18.15 -7.06
N GLY A 129 18.53 18.40 -7.29
CA GLY A 129 17.70 19.34 -6.53
C GLY A 129 17.10 18.80 -5.23
N GLY A 130 17.30 17.52 -4.91
CA GLY A 130 16.62 16.85 -3.78
C GLY A 130 16.87 17.53 -2.43
N GLY A 131 18.11 17.95 -2.15
CA GLY A 131 18.45 18.65 -0.91
C GLY A 131 17.77 20.01 -0.79
N GLN A 132 17.79 20.79 -1.87
CA GLN A 132 17.11 22.08 -1.92
C GLN A 132 15.59 21.93 -1.75
N LEU A 133 15.01 20.86 -2.30
CA LEU A 133 13.59 20.58 -2.18
C LEU A 133 13.25 20.25 -0.73
N ARG A 134 14.01 19.37 -0.08
CA ARG A 134 13.85 19.01 1.34
C ARG A 134 13.95 20.22 2.27
N ASN A 135 14.81 21.19 1.96
CA ASN A 135 14.95 22.42 2.74
C ASN A 135 13.70 23.33 2.69
N ARG A 136 12.75 23.09 1.79
CA ARG A 136 11.45 23.79 1.80
C ARG A 136 10.55 23.33 2.95
N GLY A 137 10.80 22.15 3.53
CA GLY A 137 9.99 21.59 4.61
C GLY A 137 8.66 21.04 4.10
N GLU A 138 7.67 21.93 3.94
CA GLU A 138 6.33 21.59 3.44
C GLU A 138 6.14 22.09 2.00
N LEU A 139 5.54 21.24 1.15
CA LEU A 139 5.22 21.57 -0.24
C LEU A 139 3.74 21.37 -0.54
N SER A 140 3.21 22.21 -1.43
CA SER A 140 1.98 21.88 -2.15
C SER A 140 2.26 20.84 -3.23
N VAL A 141 1.53 19.75 -3.18
CA VAL A 141 1.64 18.65 -4.15
C VAL A 141 0.27 18.34 -4.73
N ILE A 142 0.27 17.57 -5.81
CA ILE A 142 -0.91 16.84 -6.25
C ILE A 142 -0.62 15.35 -6.18
N TYR A 143 -1.66 14.58 -5.89
CA TYR A 143 -1.57 13.14 -5.84
C TYR A 143 -2.72 12.49 -6.59
N ARG A 144 -2.54 11.22 -6.93
CA ARG A 144 -3.62 10.35 -7.39
C ARG A 144 -3.29 8.91 -7.05
N ARG A 145 -4.32 8.09 -6.88
CA ARG A 145 -4.12 6.64 -6.68
C ARG A 145 -3.55 6.00 -7.94
N THR A 146 -2.74 4.98 -7.78
CA THR A 146 -2.18 4.20 -8.88
C THR A 146 -2.08 2.74 -8.47
N ALA A 147 -2.15 1.85 -9.45
CA ALA A 147 -1.83 0.45 -9.18
C ALA A 147 -0.39 0.30 -8.65
N CYS A 148 -0.23 -0.45 -7.57
CA CYS A 148 1.03 -1.02 -7.12
C CYS A 148 1.57 -1.99 -8.18
N LYS A 149 2.90 -2.07 -8.25
CA LYS A 149 3.62 -2.92 -9.20
C LYS A 149 4.80 -3.57 -8.51
N TYR A 150 4.72 -4.88 -8.33
CA TYR A 150 5.78 -5.69 -7.70
C TYR A 150 6.29 -6.80 -8.63
N PRO A 151 7.04 -6.46 -9.70
CA PRO A 151 7.52 -7.46 -10.67
C PRO A 151 8.39 -8.52 -10.01
N GLY A 152 8.06 -9.80 -10.27
CA GLY A 152 8.80 -10.94 -9.72
C GLY A 152 8.54 -11.20 -8.24
N LYS A 153 7.52 -10.55 -7.64
CA LYS A 153 6.98 -10.90 -6.33
C LYS A 153 5.57 -11.45 -6.51
N ASN A 154 5.24 -12.42 -5.67
CA ASN A 154 3.86 -12.85 -5.45
C ASN A 154 3.39 -12.24 -4.13
N ILE A 155 2.07 -12.20 -3.93
CA ILE A 155 1.49 -11.91 -2.62
C ILE A 155 2.11 -12.88 -1.61
N ALA A 156 2.60 -12.34 -0.51
CA ALA A 156 3.19 -13.10 0.58
C ALA A 156 2.42 -12.84 1.88
N PHE A 157 2.52 -13.79 2.80
CA PHE A 157 1.95 -13.70 4.13
C PHE A 157 3.05 -13.89 5.14
N HIS A 158 3.23 -12.89 6.00
CA HIS A 158 4.16 -12.93 7.10
C HIS A 158 3.39 -13.19 8.39
N VAL A 159 3.78 -14.25 9.11
CA VAL A 159 3.24 -14.54 10.45
C VAL A 159 3.96 -13.66 11.44
N ASN A 160 3.21 -12.74 12.05
CA ASN A 160 3.77 -11.79 13.00
C ASN A 160 4.24 -12.51 14.26
N GLU A 161 5.32 -12.00 14.85
CA GLU A 161 5.79 -12.43 16.17
C GLU A 161 4.66 -12.29 17.20
N GLY A 162 4.56 -13.25 18.12
CA GLY A 162 3.46 -13.35 19.08
C GLY A 162 2.25 -14.14 18.58
N SER A 163 2.25 -14.59 17.33
CA SER A 163 1.30 -15.64 16.90
C SER A 163 1.55 -16.94 17.67
N THR A 164 0.47 -17.62 18.03
CA THR A 164 0.44 -18.90 18.77
C THR A 164 -0.61 -19.81 18.16
N ASP A 165 -0.75 -21.03 18.67
CA ASP A 165 -1.78 -21.98 18.24
C ASP A 165 -3.22 -21.47 18.51
N TYR A 166 -3.38 -20.46 19.36
CA TYR A 166 -4.69 -19.88 19.74
C TYR A 166 -4.91 -18.46 19.20
N TRP A 167 -3.88 -17.84 18.62
CA TRP A 167 -3.93 -16.46 18.12
C TRP A 167 -3.04 -16.32 16.89
N LEU A 168 -3.62 -15.91 15.77
CA LEU A 168 -2.90 -15.73 14.51
C LEU A 168 -2.94 -14.27 14.08
N SER A 169 -1.77 -13.68 13.91
CA SER A 169 -1.60 -12.33 13.36
C SER A 169 -0.77 -12.42 12.08
N LEU A 170 -1.28 -11.85 11.00
CA LEU A 170 -0.67 -11.91 9.69
C LEU A 170 -0.50 -10.51 9.12
N LEU A 171 0.64 -10.28 8.49
CA LEU A 171 0.86 -9.18 7.56
C LEU A 171 0.80 -9.75 6.13
N VAL A 172 0.03 -9.11 5.26
CA VAL A 172 0.07 -9.40 3.84
C VAL A 172 1.06 -8.44 3.19
N GLU A 173 1.84 -8.97 2.25
CA GLU A 173 2.89 -8.23 1.57
C GLU A 173 2.75 -8.38 0.06
N PHE A 174 3.18 -7.34 -0.66
CA PHE A 174 3.26 -7.31 -2.12
C PHE A 174 1.91 -7.48 -2.82
N GLU A 175 0.87 -6.87 -2.26
CA GLU A 175 -0.45 -6.73 -2.85
C GLU A 175 -0.37 -5.90 -4.14
N ASP A 176 -0.24 -6.59 -5.27
CA ASP A 176 -0.20 -5.94 -6.58
C ASP A 176 -1.57 -5.36 -6.95
N GLY A 177 -1.61 -4.42 -7.90
CA GLY A 177 -2.87 -3.81 -8.30
C GLY A 177 -3.32 -2.74 -7.30
N ASP A 178 -4.51 -2.85 -6.72
CA ASP A 178 -5.08 -1.77 -5.89
C ASP A 178 -4.28 -1.55 -4.59
N GLY A 179 -3.67 -2.61 -4.05
CA GLY A 179 -2.90 -2.57 -2.81
C GLY A 179 -3.74 -2.58 -1.53
N ASP A 180 -5.08 -2.49 -1.64
CA ASP A 180 -5.99 -2.59 -0.49
C ASP A 180 -6.49 -4.03 -0.32
N LEU A 181 -6.74 -4.41 0.94
CA LEU A 181 -7.38 -5.68 1.29
C LEU A 181 -8.82 -5.43 1.74
N GLY A 182 -9.79 -5.98 0.99
CA GLY A 182 -11.21 -5.85 1.36
C GLY A 182 -11.66 -6.85 2.43
N SER A 183 -11.09 -8.05 2.44
CA SER A 183 -11.42 -9.11 3.39
C SER A 183 -10.36 -10.21 3.36
N MET A 184 -10.15 -10.89 4.49
CA MET A 184 -9.28 -12.05 4.60
C MET A 184 -10.03 -13.19 5.27
N HIS A 185 -9.98 -14.38 4.67
CA HIS A 185 -10.60 -15.59 5.19
C HIS A 185 -9.58 -16.72 5.25
N ILE A 186 -9.66 -17.51 6.32
CA ILE A 186 -8.79 -18.66 6.56
C ILE A 186 -9.68 -19.90 6.56
N ARG A 187 -9.25 -20.92 5.82
CA ARG A 187 -9.87 -22.24 5.86
C ARG A 187 -8.82 -23.27 6.24
N GLU A 188 -9.10 -23.99 7.31
CA GLU A 188 -8.33 -25.16 7.70
C GLU A 188 -8.64 -26.32 6.74
N VAL A 189 -7.59 -26.97 6.24
CA VAL A 189 -7.73 -28.22 5.49
C VAL A 189 -7.29 -29.37 6.39
N ILE A 190 -8.25 -30.22 6.74
CA ILE A 190 -7.97 -31.45 7.48
C ILE A 190 -7.46 -32.48 6.47
N TYR A 191 -6.15 -32.60 6.33
CA TYR A 191 -5.53 -33.82 5.80
C TYR A 191 -5.25 -34.77 6.97
N THR A 192 -5.49 -36.06 6.73
CA THR A 192 -5.20 -37.20 7.64
C THR A 192 -3.87 -37.06 8.39
N PRO A 193 -3.75 -37.64 9.61
CA PRO A 193 -3.11 -36.99 10.74
C PRO A 193 -1.65 -36.65 10.47
N HIS A 194 -1.25 -35.45 10.90
CA HIS A 194 0.11 -34.90 11.00
C HIS A 194 0.54 -33.82 10.00
N THR A 195 -0.35 -33.18 9.22
CA THR A 195 0.05 -31.97 8.48
C THR A 195 -1.04 -30.91 8.43
N PHE A 196 -0.82 -29.78 9.14
CA PHE A 196 -1.66 -28.60 9.06
C PHE A 196 -1.29 -27.79 7.81
N PHE A 197 -2.28 -27.48 6.98
CA PHE A 197 -2.12 -26.55 5.85
C PHE A 197 -3.28 -25.57 5.86
N PHE A 198 -2.99 -24.27 6.01
CA PHE A 198 -3.97 -23.20 5.83
C PHE A 198 -4.00 -22.78 4.36
N LEU A 199 -5.20 -22.75 3.77
CA LEU A 199 -5.43 -22.13 2.48
C LEU A 199 -6.04 -20.75 2.69
N PHE A 200 -5.32 -19.71 2.27
CA PHE A 200 -5.83 -18.35 2.23
C PHE A 200 -6.59 -18.13 0.92
N PHE A 201 -7.84 -17.68 1.02
CA PHE A 201 -8.62 -17.24 -0.14
C PHE A 201 -8.78 -15.72 -0.08
N PHE A 202 -8.24 -15.02 -1.08
CA PHE A 202 -8.56 -13.62 -1.32
C PHE A 202 -9.77 -13.55 -2.23
N PHE A 203 -10.91 -13.12 -1.71
CA PHE A 203 -12.04 -12.71 -2.53
C PHE A 203 -12.00 -11.19 -2.69
N PHE A 204 -11.64 -10.72 -3.88
CA PHE A 204 -11.93 -9.34 -4.30
C PHE A 204 -13.39 -9.28 -4.78
N ASN A 205 -14.35 -9.27 -3.85
CA ASN A 205 -15.63 -8.57 -3.98
C ASN A 205 -16.47 -8.70 -2.70
N PHE A 206 -17.19 -7.60 -2.42
CA PHE A 206 -18.16 -7.36 -1.35
C PHE A 206 -18.84 -8.61 -0.74
N ALA A 207 -18.76 -8.75 0.58
CA ALA A 207 -19.91 -8.79 1.50
C ALA A 207 -19.47 -9.02 2.95
N PHE A 208 -20.23 -8.38 3.85
CA PHE A 208 -20.12 -8.28 5.31
C PHE A 208 -19.97 -9.61 6.09
N ILE A 209 -19.51 -9.48 7.34
CA ILE A 209 -20.23 -9.75 8.63
C ILE A 209 -19.21 -10.26 9.66
N PHE A 210 -19.03 -9.49 10.74
CA PHE A 210 -19.35 -9.95 12.10
C PHE A 210 -20.25 -8.90 12.75
#